data_AF-A0A920AFT6-F1
#
_entry.id   AF-A0A920AFT6-F1
#
_cell.length_a   1.000
_cell.length_b   1.000
_cell.length_c   1.000
_cell.angle_alpha   90.00
_cell.angle_beta   90.00
_cell.angle_gamma   90.00
#
_symmetry.space_group_name_H-M   'P 1'
#
loop_
_entity.id
_entity.type
_entity.pdbx_description
1 polymer ?
#
loop_
_entity_poly.entity_id
_entity_poly.type
_entity_poly.pdbx_seq_one_letter_code
_entity_poly.pdbx_strand_id
1 'polypeptide(L)'
;MVAHLKKTNIKKGHARASFKNGIMLYTIRFDIPLLMTNVLKRLLWKPYIIQGIAILCGYFYAFLFREEKIIDKKLGRFIRKYRYSKIIARLTNTK
;
A
#
# COMPACT_ATOMS: atom_id res chain seq x y z
N MET A 1 -28.36 8.42 -14.38
CA MET A 1 -27.16 7.81 -14.99
C MET A 1 -25.95 8.28 -14.19
N VAL A 2 -25.51 7.50 -13.19
CA VAL A 2 -24.35 7.89 -12.38
C VAL A 2 -23.11 7.71 -13.24
N ALA A 3 -22.41 8.81 -13.56
CA ALA A 3 -21.14 8.75 -14.26
C ALA A 3 -20.12 8.02 -13.37
N HIS A 4 -19.86 6.74 -13.64
CA HIS A 4 -18.75 6.00 -13.05
C HIS A 4 -17.42 6.57 -13.55
N LEU A 5 -17.00 7.69 -12.97
CA LEU A 5 -15.71 8.31 -13.21
C LEU A 5 -14.60 7.46 -12.59
N LYS A 6 -14.03 6.55 -13.39
CA LYS A 6 -12.64 6.66 -13.86
C LYS A 6 -12.16 5.35 -14.48
N LYS A 7 -11.79 5.41 -15.76
CA LYS A 7 -10.68 4.62 -16.32
C LYS A 7 -9.37 5.07 -15.64
N THR A 8 -9.17 4.71 -14.37
CA THR A 8 -7.91 5.06 -13.67
C THR A 8 -6.83 4.08 -14.12
N ASN A 9 -5.81 4.58 -14.82
CA ASN A 9 -4.52 3.92 -15.12
C ASN A 9 -4.33 3.14 -16.44
N ILE A 10 -5.08 3.41 -17.52
CA ILE A 10 -4.67 2.82 -18.82
C ILE A 10 -3.38 3.48 -19.38
N LYS A 11 -3.04 4.70 -18.95
CA LYS A 11 -1.88 5.47 -19.47
C LYS A 11 -0.70 5.70 -18.51
N LYS A 12 -0.71 5.17 -17.28
CA LYS A 12 0.40 5.36 -16.34
C LYS A 12 1.17 4.05 -16.21
N GLY A 13 2.41 4.01 -16.70
CA GLY A 13 3.27 2.84 -16.62
C GLY A 13 3.28 2.23 -15.22
N HIS A 14 3.21 0.89 -15.15
CA HIS A 14 2.99 0.11 -13.93
C HIS A 14 3.94 0.51 -12.78
N ALA A 15 5.17 0.90 -13.09
CA ALA A 15 6.15 1.38 -12.11
C ALA A 15 5.76 2.73 -11.47
N ARG A 16 5.31 3.72 -12.25
CA ARG A 16 4.88 5.03 -11.71
C ARG A 16 3.63 4.90 -10.85
N ALA A 17 2.69 4.03 -11.25
CA ALA A 17 1.52 3.73 -10.43
C ALA A 17 1.92 3.09 -9.10
N SER A 18 2.87 2.16 -9.14
CA SER A 18 3.43 1.49 -7.96
C SER A 18 4.16 2.45 -7.02
N PHE A 19 4.94 3.39 -7.56
CA PHE A 19 5.59 4.44 -6.77
C PHE A 19 4.58 5.33 -6.03
N LYS A 20 3.53 5.79 -6.73
CA LYS A 20 2.44 6.56 -6.10
C LYS A 20 1.69 5.76 -5.03
N ASN A 21 1.51 4.46 -5.24
CA ASN A 21 0.96 3.57 -4.21
C ASN A 21 1.87 3.51 -2.98
N GLY A 22 3.20 3.49 -3.15
CA GLY A 22 4.17 3.57 -2.06
C GLY A 22 4.00 4.82 -1.20
N ILE A 23 3.91 5.99 -1.84
CA ILE A 23 3.66 7.27 -1.17
C ILE A 23 2.32 7.21 -0.42
N MET A 24 1.26 6.75 -1.09
CA MET A 24 -0.08 6.65 -0.49
C MET A 24 -0.10 5.77 0.76
N LEU A 25 0.66 4.67 0.78
CA LEU A 25 0.79 3.83 1.97
C LEU A 25 1.40 4.61 3.14
N TYR A 26 2.47 5.37 2.89
CA TYR A 26 3.08 6.23 3.93
C TYR A 26 2.07 7.26 4.47
N THR A 27 1.37 7.95 3.58
CA THR A 27 0.35 8.95 3.90
C THR A 27 -0.80 8.41 4.75
N ILE A 28 -1.17 7.14 4.53
CA ILE A 28 -2.20 6.40 5.30
C ILE A 28 -1.67 5.92 6.67
N ARG A 29 -0.40 6.20 7.00
CA ARG A 29 0.31 5.75 8.21
C ARG A 29 0.47 4.23 8.28
N PHE A 30 0.76 3.60 7.14
CA PHE A 30 1.14 2.19 7.12
C PHE A 30 2.48 1.96 7.83
N ASP A 31 2.55 0.91 8.64
CA ASP A 31 3.81 0.45 9.23
C ASP A 31 4.64 -0.35 8.22
N ILE A 32 5.95 -0.41 8.47
CA ILE A 32 6.92 -1.16 7.67
C ILE A 32 6.56 -2.66 7.55
N PRO A 33 6.11 -3.37 8.61
CA PRO A 33 5.74 -4.78 8.47
C PRO A 33 4.56 -5.00 7.53
N LEU A 34 3.54 -4.12 7.60
CA LEU A 34 2.39 -4.19 6.72
C LEU A 34 2.78 -3.89 5.26
N LEU A 35 3.69 -2.93 5.04
CA LEU A 35 4.28 -2.67 3.73
C LEU A 35 4.99 -3.93 3.18
N MET A 36 5.81 -4.58 4.01
CA MET A 36 6.53 -5.81 3.65
C MET A 36 5.60 -6.94 3.25
N THR A 37 4.52 -7.19 4.00
CA THR A 37 3.53 -8.22 3.58
C THR A 37 2.90 -7.92 2.22
N ASN A 38 2.70 -6.64 1.90
CA ASN A 38 2.15 -6.21 0.61
C ASN A 38 3.15 -6.40 -0.54
N VAL A 39 4.42 -6.10 -0.29
CA VAL A 39 5.51 -6.26 -1.26
C VAL A 39 5.85 -7.74 -1.47
N LEU A 40 5.92 -8.54 -0.40
CA LEU A 40 6.14 -9.99 -0.47
C LEU A 40 5.07 -10.71 -1.28
N LYS A 41 3.79 -10.37 -1.07
CA LYS A 41 2.68 -10.92 -1.87
C LYS A 41 2.84 -10.61 -3.36
N ARG A 42 3.38 -9.45 -3.71
CA ARG A 42 3.62 -9.07 -5.12
C ARG A 42 4.90 -9.70 -5.67
N LEU A 43 5.94 -9.86 -4.85
CA LEU A 43 7.20 -10.51 -5.24
C LEU A 43 7.01 -11.99 -5.60
N LEU A 44 6.09 -12.68 -4.91
CA LEU A 44 5.79 -14.08 -5.18
C LEU A 44 5.15 -14.32 -6.56
N TRP A 45 4.67 -13.28 -7.25
CA TRP A 45 4.13 -13.37 -8.60
C TRP A 45 5.09 -12.67 -9.59
N LYS A 46 5.73 -13.41 -10.50
CA LYS A 46 6.39 -12.80 -11.69
C LYS A 46 5.29 -12.22 -12.60
N PRO A 47 5.44 -11.03 -13.25
CA PRO A 47 6.59 -10.11 -13.38
C PRO A 47 6.54 -8.89 -12.43
N TYR A 48 5.93 -9.00 -11.24
CA TYR A 48 5.59 -7.86 -10.39
C TYR A 48 6.74 -7.38 -9.46
N ILE A 49 7.96 -7.91 -9.62
CA ILE A 49 9.14 -7.55 -8.81
C ILE A 49 9.44 -6.06 -8.92
N ILE A 50 9.46 -5.52 -10.14
CA ILE A 50 9.71 -4.08 -10.41
C ILE A 50 8.66 -3.21 -9.72
N GLN A 51 7.42 -3.69 -9.62
CA GLN A 51 6.34 -2.98 -8.93
C GLN A 51 6.53 -2.99 -7.41
N GLY A 52 7.02 -4.10 -6.84
CA GLY A 52 7.39 -4.19 -5.43
C GLY A 52 8.48 -3.19 -5.06
N ILE A 53 9.54 -3.12 -5.87
CA ILE A 53 10.64 -2.15 -5.69
C ILE A 53 10.13 -0.72 -5.83
N ALA A 54 9.32 -0.44 -6.86
CA ALA A 54 8.74 0.89 -7.04
C ALA A 54 7.87 1.35 -5.85
N ILE A 55 7.09 0.44 -5.25
CA ILE A 55 6.33 0.72 -4.01
C ILE A 55 7.27 1.08 -2.86
N LEU A 56 8.37 0.32 -2.69
CA LEU A 56 9.35 0.60 -1.65
C LEU A 56 10.00 1.96 -1.83
N CYS A 57 10.48 2.27 -3.04
CA CYS A 57 11.07 3.57 -3.35
C CYS A 57 10.09 4.71 -3.06
N GLY A 58 8.81 4.56 -3.41
CA GLY A 58 7.78 5.57 -3.12
C GLY A 58 7.54 5.77 -1.62
N TYR A 59 7.55 4.69 -0.85
CA TYR A 59 7.40 4.77 0.60
C TYR A 59 8.62 5.44 1.26
N PHE A 60 9.84 5.04 0.88
CA PHE A 60 11.07 5.65 1.40
C PHE A 60 11.21 7.11 0.99
N TYR A 61 10.85 7.46 -0.24
CA TYR A 61 10.75 8.85 -0.68
C TYR A 61 9.81 9.64 0.24
N ALA A 62 8.57 9.19 0.42
CA ALA A 62 7.61 9.85 1.31
C ALA A 62 8.08 9.92 2.77
N PHE A 63 8.83 8.91 3.23
CA PHE A 63 9.43 8.88 4.56
C PHE A 63 10.52 9.95 4.73
N LEU A 64 11.44 10.07 3.77
CA LEU A 64 12.54 11.04 3.77
C LEU A 64 12.03 12.47 3.63
N PHE A 65 11.07 12.69 2.72
CA PHE A 65 10.45 14.00 2.49
C PHE A 65 9.36 14.34 3.51
N ARG A 66 9.08 13.44 4.47
CA ARG A 66 8.06 13.59 5.51
C ARG A 66 6.71 14.08 4.95
N GLU A 67 6.29 13.44 3.86
CA GLU A 67 5.04 13.76 3.16
C GLU A 67 3.85 13.87 4.13
N GLU A 68 2.92 14.77 3.82
CA GLU A 68 1.79 15.03 4.71
C GLU A 68 0.93 13.78 4.88
N LYS A 69 0.54 13.51 6.13
CA LYS A 69 -0.31 12.39 6.49
C LYS A 69 -1.77 12.85 6.43
N ILE A 70 -2.49 12.40 5.41
CA ILE A 70 -3.92 12.70 5.21
C ILE A 70 -4.78 12.17 6.36
N ILE A 71 -4.32 11.12 7.06
CA ILE A 71 -5.11 10.45 8.09
C ILE A 71 -4.70 10.88 9.50
N ASP A 72 -5.71 11.19 10.32
CA ASP A 72 -5.54 11.46 11.75
C ASP A 72 -4.87 10.29 12.50
N LYS A 73 -4.09 10.60 13.55
CA LYS A 73 -3.39 9.60 14.36
C LYS A 73 -4.31 8.50 14.91
N LYS A 74 -5.53 8.85 15.32
CA LYS A 74 -6.54 7.93 15.87
C LYS A 74 -7.07 6.98 14.80
N LEU A 75 -7.41 7.53 13.63
CA LEU A 75 -7.90 6.74 12.50
C LEU A 75 -6.82 5.81 11.94
N GLY A 76 -5.57 6.27 11.85
CA GLY A 76 -4.44 5.42 11.45
C GLY A 76 -4.20 4.25 12.40
N ARG A 77 -4.34 4.45 13.72
CA ARG A 77 -4.27 3.34 14.71
C ARG A 77 -5.39 2.32 14.51
N PHE A 78 -6.62 2.79 14.26
CA PHE A 78 -7.76 1.92 14.00
C PHE A 78 -7.54 1.06 12.74
N ILE A 79 -7.12 1.68 11.64
CA ILE A 79 -6.85 0.98 10.37
C ILE A 79 -5.79 -0.10 10.56
N ARG A 80 -4.70 0.21 11.28
CA ARG A 80 -3.65 -0.77 11.59
C ARG A 80 -4.20 -1.96 12.37
N LYS A 81 -4.90 -1.71 13.47
CA LYS A 81 -5.51 -2.77 14.31
C LYS A 81 -6.45 -3.66 13.49
N TYR A 82 -7.29 -3.05 12.66
CA TYR A 82 -8.21 -3.78 11.78
C TYR A 82 -7.49 -4.68 10.78
N ARG A 83 -6.41 -4.19 10.15
CA ARG A 83 -5.63 -4.99 9.19
C ARG A 83 -4.89 -6.14 9.87
N TYR A 84 -4.26 -5.91 11.02
CA TYR A 84 -3.64 -6.99 11.79
C TYR A 84 -4.66 -8.03 12.22
N SER A 85 -5.82 -7.62 12.73
CA SER A 85 -6.92 -8.54 13.08
C SER A 85 -7.34 -9.39 11.88
N LYS A 86 -7.47 -8.82 10.67
CA LYS A 86 -7.76 -9.61 9.46
C LYS A 86 -6.64 -10.55 9.03
N ILE A 87 -5.38 -10.15 9.18
CA ILE A 87 -4.23 -11.01 8.87
C ILE A 87 -4.22 -12.22 9.81
N ILE A 88 -4.36 -11.97 11.12
CA ILE A 88 -4.43 -13.03 12.14
C ILE A 88 -5.63 -13.94 11.87
N ALA A 89 -6.83 -13.38 11.66
CA ALA A 89 -8.02 -14.16 11.37
C ALA A 89 -7.83 -15.09 10.15
N ARG A 90 -7.16 -14.62 9.09
CA ARG A 90 -6.84 -15.47 7.93
C ARG A 90 -5.85 -16.59 8.28
N LEU A 91 -4.82 -16.30 9.07
CA LEU A 91 -3.86 -17.30 9.51
C LEU A 91 -4.50 -18.35 10.42
N THR A 92 -5.41 -17.94 11.32
CA THR A 92 -6.09 -18.84 12.25
C THR A 92 -7.20 -19.66 11.59
N ASN A 93 -7.88 -19.12 10.57
CA ASN A 93 -8.93 -19.80 9.80
C ASN A 93 -8.35 -20.67 8.65
N THR A 94 -7.03 -20.87 8.63
CA THR A 94 -6.35 -21.87 7.80
C THR A 94 -6.00 -23.08 8.67
N LYS A 95 -7.00 -23.60 9.38
CA LYS A 95 -6.99 -24.88 10.08
C LYS A 95 -8.14 -25.72 9.57
#